data_AF-A0A7S4I9F3-F1
#
_entry.id   AF-A0A7S4I9F3-F1
#
_cell.length_a   1.000
_cell.length_b   1.000
_cell.length_c   1.000
_cell.angle_alpha   90.00
_cell.angle_beta   90.00
_cell.angle_gamma   90.00
#
_symmetry.space_group_name_H-M   'P 1'
#
loop_
_entity.id
_entity.type
_entity.pdbx_description
1 polymer ?
#
loop_
_entity_poly.entity_id
_entity_poly.type
_entity_poly.pdbx_seq_one_letter_code
_entity_poly.pdbx_strand_id
1 'polypeptide(L)'
;MQNVLAQFHCFGDLATPLLMSAAAGEGTISMSCHILDTAQGTPARGMKIHLEQNIQGDEWVSIHRGTSNDDGRVTDIPKNLISGVYRMTFYTKDYFIQTNVEKFFYPVVSMIFTTTPNEHFHIPLLISPFGYTTYRGS
;
A
#
# COMPACT_ATOMS: atom_id res chain seq x y z
N MET A 1 -22.48 39.45 10.82
CA MET A 1 -23.92 39.16 10.84
C MET A 1 -24.31 38.77 9.42
N GLN A 2 -24.74 37.52 9.24
CA GLN A 2 -25.33 36.91 8.04
C GLN A 2 -24.46 36.76 6.78
N ASN A 3 -23.89 35.56 6.61
CA ASN A 3 -23.60 34.97 5.31
C ASN A 3 -24.83 34.17 4.84
N VAL A 4 -25.29 34.47 3.63
CA VAL A 4 -26.41 33.80 2.97
C VAL A 4 -25.88 32.58 2.20
N LEU A 5 -26.60 31.47 2.36
CA LEU A 5 -26.44 30.19 1.70
C LEU A 5 -26.56 30.30 0.17
N ALA A 6 -25.64 29.67 -0.56
CA ALA A 6 -25.86 29.31 -1.97
C ALA A 6 -26.09 27.80 -2.05
N GLN A 7 -27.34 27.41 -2.32
CA GLN A 7 -27.73 26.06 -2.71
C GLN A 7 -27.21 25.77 -4.12
N PHE A 8 -26.62 24.59 -4.33
CA PHE A 8 -26.38 24.04 -5.65
C PHE A 8 -27.10 22.69 -5.78
N HIS A 9 -28.12 22.66 -6.64
CA HIS A 9 -28.65 21.46 -7.26
C HIS A 9 -28.63 21.68 -8.77
N CYS A 10 -27.82 20.93 -9.52
CA CYS A 10 -28.25 20.12 -10.67
C CYS A 10 -27.06 19.42 -11.37
N PHE A 11 -27.21 18.09 -11.49
CA PHE A 11 -26.88 17.16 -12.58
C PHE A 11 -25.92 17.56 -13.72
N GLY A 12 -25.02 16.62 -14.05
CA GLY A 12 -24.50 16.43 -15.42
C GLY A 12 -23.03 16.02 -15.49
N ASP A 13 -22.78 14.80 -15.99
CA ASP A 13 -21.48 14.22 -16.35
C ASP A 13 -20.55 15.21 -17.07
N LEU A 14 -19.35 15.41 -16.53
CA LEU A 14 -18.08 15.43 -17.25
C LEU A 14 -16.98 15.10 -16.23
N ALA A 15 -16.25 14.01 -16.45
CA ALA A 15 -15.06 13.65 -15.69
C ALA A 15 -13.98 14.73 -15.90
N THR A 16 -13.93 15.70 -14.98
CA THR A 16 -12.79 16.59 -14.82
C THR A 16 -11.63 15.76 -14.28
N PRO A 17 -10.43 15.77 -14.89
CA PRO A 17 -9.27 15.26 -14.19
C PRO A 17 -9.09 16.16 -12.96
N LEU A 18 -9.18 15.58 -11.77
CA LEU A 18 -8.78 16.24 -10.54
C LEU A 18 -7.27 16.46 -10.68
N LEU A 19 -6.89 17.64 -11.18
CA LEU A 19 -5.54 18.16 -11.00
C LEU A 19 -5.36 18.31 -9.49
N MET A 20 -4.78 17.29 -8.86
CA MET A 20 -4.21 17.45 -7.53
C MET A 20 -3.10 18.48 -7.68
N SER A 21 -3.42 19.73 -7.35
CA SER A 21 -2.42 20.74 -7.08
C SER A 21 -1.54 20.19 -5.97
N ALA A 22 -0.35 19.73 -6.31
CA ALA A 22 0.69 19.50 -5.32
C ALA A 22 0.85 20.81 -4.55
N ALA A 23 0.45 20.83 -3.28
CA ALA A 23 0.79 21.92 -2.40
C ALA A 23 2.32 21.99 -2.40
N ALA A 24 2.85 23.12 -2.87
CA ALA A 24 4.28 23.39 -2.86
C ALA A 24 4.77 23.30 -1.40
N GLY A 25 5.45 22.20 -1.06
CA GLY A 25 5.91 21.89 0.30
C GLY A 25 5.89 20.40 0.67
N GLU A 26 5.19 19.55 -0.07
CA GLU A 26 5.09 18.11 0.23
C GLU A 26 6.37 17.39 -0.22
N GLY A 27 7.33 17.17 0.68
CA GLY A 27 8.53 16.41 0.36
C GLY A 27 8.20 14.96 -0.03
N THR A 28 9.03 14.39 -0.89
CA THR A 28 8.77 13.08 -1.50
C THR A 28 9.33 11.95 -0.63
N ILE A 29 8.74 10.76 -0.72
CA ILE A 29 9.20 9.57 -0.02
C ILE A 29 9.66 8.48 -1.00
N SER A 30 10.34 7.48 -0.47
CA SER A 30 10.58 6.22 -1.18
C SER A 30 10.21 5.03 -0.30
N MET A 31 9.79 3.92 -0.92
CA MET A 31 9.43 2.71 -0.20
C MET A 31 10.19 1.51 -0.73
N SER A 32 10.49 0.56 0.16
CA SER A 32 10.92 -0.78 -0.21
C SER A 32 10.11 -1.80 0.58
N CYS A 33 9.98 -3.01 0.03
CA CYS A 33 9.25 -4.09 0.66
C CYS A 33 10.07 -5.38 0.56
N HIS A 34 10.06 -6.18 1.63
CA HIS A 34 10.69 -7.48 1.71
C HIS A 34 9.78 -8.45 2.48
N ILE A 35 9.49 -9.60 1.88
CA ILE A 35 8.53 -10.56 2.38
C ILE A 35 9.25 -11.86 2.68
N LEU A 36 9.15 -12.32 3.92
CA LEU A 36 9.77 -13.54 4.41
C LEU A 36 8.69 -14.51 4.89
N ASP A 37 8.73 -15.74 4.38
CA ASP A 37 7.97 -16.86 4.92
C ASP A 37 8.74 -17.46 6.10
N THR A 38 8.27 -17.18 7.31
CA THR A 38 8.91 -17.63 8.55
C THR A 38 8.61 -19.08 8.89
N ALA A 39 7.60 -19.69 8.25
CA ALA A 39 7.33 -21.12 8.42
C ALA A 39 8.33 -21.97 7.63
N GLN A 40 8.76 -21.49 6.45
CA GLN A 40 9.76 -22.16 5.62
C GLN A 40 11.18 -21.64 5.83
N GLY A 41 11.34 -20.47 6.45
CA GLY A 41 12.64 -19.82 6.61
C GLY A 41 13.21 -19.26 5.31
N THR A 42 12.36 -18.88 4.36
CA THR A 42 12.75 -18.47 3.00
C THR A 42 12.07 -17.16 2.58
N PRO A 43 12.61 -16.42 1.60
CA PRO A 43 11.87 -15.33 0.98
C PRO A 43 10.57 -15.82 0.35
N ALA A 44 9.50 -15.04 0.52
CA ALA A 44 8.19 -15.36 -0.05
C ALA A 44 8.16 -14.90 -1.51
N ARG A 45 8.75 -15.69 -2.39
CA ARG A 45 8.79 -15.45 -3.85
C ARG A 45 7.37 -15.49 -4.44
N GLY A 46 7.07 -14.58 -5.36
CA GLY A 46 5.83 -14.62 -6.14
C GLY A 46 4.59 -14.08 -5.42
N MET A 47 4.75 -13.49 -4.22
CA MET A 47 3.65 -12.87 -3.50
C MET A 47 3.25 -11.56 -4.17
N LYS A 48 1.99 -11.47 -4.60
CA LYS A 48 1.42 -10.24 -5.16
C LYS A 48 1.20 -9.21 -4.06
N ILE A 49 1.37 -7.94 -4.43
CA ILE A 49 1.07 -6.79 -3.58
C ILE A 49 0.24 -5.73 -4.31
N HIS A 50 -0.46 -4.89 -3.54
CA HIS A 50 -1.16 -3.69 -4.02
C HIS A 50 -0.90 -2.54 -3.06
N LEU A 51 -0.32 -1.46 -3.60
CA LEU A 51 -0.08 -0.20 -2.88
C LEU A 51 -1.12 0.83 -3.28
N GLU A 52 -1.73 1.46 -2.29
CA GLU A 52 -2.74 2.50 -2.44
C GLU A 52 -2.39 3.69 -1.54
N GLN A 53 -2.75 4.91 -1.95
CA GLN A 53 -2.66 6.11 -1.14
C GLN A 53 -4.06 6.57 -0.75
N ASN A 54 -4.23 6.96 0.51
CA ASN A 54 -5.45 7.60 0.96
C ASN A 54 -5.43 9.07 0.55
N ILE A 55 -6.44 9.51 -0.19
CA ILE A 55 -6.53 10.89 -0.66
C ILE A 55 -7.45 11.71 0.26
N GLN A 56 -8.55 11.11 0.72
CA GLN A 56 -9.48 11.72 1.66
C GLN A 56 -10.40 10.68 2.30
N GLY A 57 -10.48 10.62 3.63
CA GLY A 57 -11.43 9.75 4.33
C GLY A 57 -11.27 8.28 3.95
N ASP A 58 -12.29 7.69 3.33
CA ASP A 58 -12.28 6.29 2.87
C ASP A 58 -11.87 6.13 1.39
N GLU A 59 -11.44 7.21 0.73
CA GLU A 59 -11.01 7.19 -0.67
C GLU A 59 -9.55 6.75 -0.80
N TRP A 60 -9.35 5.64 -1.50
CA TRP A 60 -8.03 5.05 -1.77
C TRP A 60 -7.76 5.05 -3.28
N VAL A 61 -6.63 5.64 -3.68
CA VAL A 61 -6.17 5.64 -5.07
C VAL A 61 -5.07 4.59 -5.24
N SER A 62 -5.21 3.75 -6.27
CA SER A 62 -4.21 2.74 -6.61
C SER A 62 -2.93 3.38 -7.13
N ILE A 63 -1.80 3.07 -6.49
CA ILE A 63 -0.48 3.59 -6.85
C ILE A 63 0.33 2.54 -7.62
N HIS A 64 0.37 1.30 -7.12
CA HIS A 64 1.21 0.26 -7.71
C HIS A 64 0.66 -1.15 -7.46
N ARG A 65 0.89 -2.05 -8.41
CA ARG A 65 0.68 -3.49 -8.25
C ARG A 65 1.98 -4.19 -8.65
N GLY A 66 2.48 -5.05 -7.79
CA GLY A 66 3.77 -5.71 -7.96
C GLY A 66 3.76 -7.15 -7.50
N THR A 67 4.88 -7.84 -7.67
CA THR A 67 5.09 -9.21 -7.20
C THR A 67 6.51 -9.34 -6.66
N SER A 68 6.68 -10.05 -5.54
CA SER A 68 8.01 -10.26 -4.97
C SER A 68 8.88 -11.17 -5.85
N ASN A 69 10.15 -10.82 -5.97
CA ASN A 69 11.16 -11.58 -6.70
C ASN A 69 11.68 -12.78 -5.88
N ASP A 70 12.76 -13.43 -6.37
CA ASP A 70 13.38 -14.59 -5.71
C ASP A 70 13.98 -14.28 -4.33
N ASP A 71 14.29 -13.01 -4.05
CA ASP A 71 14.73 -12.51 -2.75
C ASP A 71 13.55 -11.97 -1.92
N GLY A 72 12.30 -12.26 -2.29
CA GLY A 72 11.11 -11.81 -1.56
C GLY A 72 10.89 -10.29 -1.63
N ARG A 73 11.60 -9.56 -2.51
CA ARG A 73 11.53 -8.10 -2.61
C ARG A 73 10.65 -7.65 -3.76
N VAL A 74 9.95 -6.54 -3.54
CA VAL A 74 9.21 -5.83 -4.59
C VAL A 74 10.07 -4.63 -4.99
N THR A 75 10.70 -4.72 -6.17
CA THR A 75 11.79 -3.81 -6.58
C THR A 75 11.34 -2.68 -7.51
N ASP A 76 10.09 -2.73 -7.95
CA ASP A 76 9.49 -1.83 -8.93
C ASP A 76 8.49 -0.82 -8.32
N ILE A 77 8.47 -0.68 -6.99
CA ILE A 77 7.66 0.36 -6.33
C ILE A 77 8.11 1.74 -6.83
N PRO A 78 7.18 2.61 -7.27
CA PRO A 78 7.52 3.96 -7.73
C PRO A 78 8.29 4.74 -6.67
N LYS A 79 9.26 5.54 -7.14
CA LYS A 79 10.02 6.47 -6.30
C LYS A 79 9.34 7.84 -6.29
N ASN A 80 9.76 8.69 -5.36
CA ASN A 80 9.32 10.08 -5.23
C ASN A 80 7.81 10.22 -5.02
N LEU A 81 7.23 9.30 -4.23
CA LEU A 81 5.82 9.35 -3.85
C LEU A 81 5.55 10.56 -2.93
N ILE A 82 4.33 11.07 -2.91
CA ILE A 82 3.96 12.18 -2.02
C ILE A 82 3.80 11.65 -0.59
N SER A 83 4.27 12.39 0.41
CA SER A 83 4.03 12.00 1.81
C SER A 83 2.52 11.91 2.10
N GLY A 84 2.12 11.00 2.99
CA GLY A 84 0.70 10.76 3.29
C GLY A 84 0.44 9.41 3.96
N VAL A 85 -0.82 8.97 3.91
CA VAL A 85 -1.26 7.67 4.42
C VAL A 85 -1.34 6.67 3.27
N TYR A 86 -0.74 5.51 3.47
CA TYR A 86 -0.69 4.44 2.47
C TYR A 86 -1.26 3.15 3.02
N ARG A 87 -1.76 2.31 2.11
CA ARG A 87 -2.15 0.92 2.37
C ARG A 87 -1.34 0.00 1.49
N MET A 88 -0.63 -0.94 2.11
CA MET A 88 0.03 -2.03 1.41
C MET A 88 -0.69 -3.34 1.70
N THR A 89 -1.24 -3.95 0.65
CA THR A 89 -2.01 -5.18 0.70
C THR A 89 -1.20 -6.32 0.10
N PHE A 90 -1.07 -7.41 0.84
CA PHE A 90 -0.37 -8.64 0.47
C PHE A 90 -1.38 -9.77 0.25
N TYR A 91 -1.37 -10.40 -0.93
CA TYR A 91 -2.31 -11.47 -1.27
C TYR A 91 -1.80 -12.83 -0.76
N THR A 92 -1.85 -13.04 0.55
CA THR A 92 -1.29 -14.20 1.24
C THR A 92 -1.99 -15.52 0.88
N LYS A 93 -3.30 -15.51 0.60
CA LYS A 93 -4.02 -16.70 0.11
C LYS A 93 -3.41 -17.26 -1.18
N ASP A 94 -3.24 -16.40 -2.18
CA ASP A 94 -2.68 -16.78 -3.48
C ASP A 94 -1.30 -17.42 -3.31
N TYR A 95 -0.47 -16.79 -2.46
CA TYR A 95 0.85 -17.30 -2.11
C TYR A 95 0.80 -18.67 -1.42
N PHE A 96 -0.03 -18.84 -0.39
CA PHE A 96 -0.13 -20.12 0.33
C PHE A 96 -0.65 -21.25 -0.55
N ILE A 97 -1.61 -20.98 -1.43
CA ILE A 97 -2.06 -21.96 -2.42
C ILE A 97 -0.92 -22.35 -3.36
N GLN A 98 -0.17 -21.37 -3.86
CA GLN A 98 0.99 -21.61 -4.73
C GLN A 98 2.10 -22.42 -4.06
N THR A 99 2.27 -22.29 -2.75
CA THR A 99 3.29 -23.00 -1.96
C THR A 99 2.78 -24.28 -1.29
N ASN A 100 1.59 -24.77 -1.67
CA ASN A 100 0.97 -25.98 -1.16
C ASN A 100 0.71 -25.97 0.37
N VAL A 101 0.44 -24.80 0.94
CA VAL A 101 -0.01 -24.66 2.33
C VAL A 101 -1.54 -24.82 2.38
N GLU A 102 -2.00 -25.95 2.91
CA GLU A 102 -3.44 -26.30 2.94
C GLU A 102 -4.25 -25.51 3.97
N LYS A 103 -3.62 -25.12 5.09
CA LYS A 103 -4.28 -24.44 6.20
C LYS A 103 -3.57 -23.13 6.50
N PHE A 104 -4.29 -22.03 6.36
CA PHE A 104 -3.85 -20.68 6.69
C PHE A 104 -5.05 -19.87 7.18
N PHE A 105 -4.79 -18.85 7.99
CA PHE A 105 -5.85 -18.05 8.62
C PHE A 105 -6.07 -16.71 7.92
N TYR A 106 -5.01 -16.09 7.39
CA TYR A 106 -5.08 -14.75 6.79
C TYR A 106 -5.18 -14.86 5.26
N PRO A 107 -6.34 -14.59 4.64
CA PRO A 107 -6.47 -14.64 3.19
C PRO A 107 -5.79 -13.45 2.50
N VAL A 108 -5.68 -12.33 3.22
CA VAL A 108 -5.02 -11.10 2.82
C VAL A 108 -4.42 -10.46 4.08
N VAL A 109 -3.29 -9.78 3.95
CA VAL A 109 -2.74 -8.90 5.00
C VAL A 109 -2.69 -7.49 4.44
N SER A 110 -3.34 -6.53 5.08
CA SER A 110 -3.30 -5.11 4.70
C SER A 110 -2.74 -4.29 5.85
N MET A 111 -1.74 -3.46 5.55
CA MET A 111 -1.09 -2.58 6.50
C MET A 111 -1.37 -1.14 6.10
N ILE A 112 -1.92 -0.35 7.00
CA ILE A 112 -2.12 1.09 6.82
C ILE A 112 -1.07 1.82 7.65
N PHE A 113 -0.35 2.75 7.03
CA PHE A 113 0.75 3.46 7.68
C PHE A 113 0.86 4.91 7.19
N THR A 114 1.36 5.78 8.06
CA THR A 114 1.69 7.18 7.75
C THR A 114 3.14 7.27 7.29
N THR A 115 3.43 8.32 6.52
CA THR A 115 4.78 8.61 6.02
C THR A 115 5.16 10.05 6.33
N THR A 116 6.46 10.28 6.40
CA THR A 116 7.10 11.56 6.67
C THR A 116 7.87 11.99 5.43
N PRO A 117 7.81 13.26 5.01
CA PRO A 117 8.51 13.73 3.83
C PRO A 117 10.01 13.45 3.86
N ASN A 118 10.59 13.15 2.70
CA ASN A 118 12.04 12.96 2.49
C ASN A 118 12.66 11.76 3.23
N GLU A 119 11.86 10.78 3.64
CA GLU A 119 12.34 9.55 4.26
C GLU A 119 12.22 8.32 3.35
N HIS A 120 13.04 7.30 3.66
CA HIS A 120 12.87 5.94 3.14
C HIS A 120 12.03 5.09 4.12
N PHE A 121 11.10 4.33 3.57
CA PHE A 121 10.22 3.42 4.31
C PHE A 121 10.46 1.99 3.86
N HIS A 122 11.15 1.21 4.69
CA HIS A 122 11.21 -0.24 4.50
C HIS A 122 10.03 -0.90 5.23
N ILE A 123 9.12 -1.51 4.47
CA ILE A 123 7.89 -2.14 4.98
C ILE A 123 7.95 -3.66 4.77
N PRO A 124 8.59 -4.41 5.69
CA PRO A 124 8.66 -5.85 5.61
C PRO A 124 7.37 -6.53 6.07
N LEU A 125 7.13 -7.72 5.52
CA LEU A 125 6.14 -8.68 6.02
C LEU A 125 6.86 -9.98 6.37
N LEU A 126 6.80 -10.38 7.64
CA LEU A 126 7.19 -11.70 8.09
C LEU A 126 5.91 -12.50 8.30
N ILE A 127 5.71 -13.54 7.51
CA ILE A 127 4.43 -14.27 7.42
C ILE A 127 4.62 -15.76 7.68
N SER A 128 3.69 -16.32 8.46
CA SER A 128 3.45 -17.75 8.59
C SER A 128 1.94 -18.01 8.38
N PRO A 129 1.48 -19.26 8.22
CA PRO A 129 0.07 -19.54 7.96
C PRO A 129 -0.89 -19.04 9.05
N PHE A 130 -0.42 -18.88 10.29
CA PHE A 130 -1.24 -18.53 11.47
C PHE A 130 -0.71 -17.34 12.28
N GLY A 131 0.28 -16.62 11.78
CA GLY A 131 0.74 -15.37 12.38
C GLY A 131 1.59 -14.56 11.43
N TYR A 132 1.59 -13.24 11.60
CA TYR A 132 2.49 -12.36 10.87
C TYR A 132 2.98 -11.21 11.75
N THR A 133 4.10 -10.62 11.38
CA THR A 133 4.61 -9.39 11.97
C THR A 133 5.08 -8.42 10.88
N THR A 134 5.10 -7.15 11.22
CA THR A 134 5.67 -6.06 10.43
C THR A 134 6.27 -5.03 11.37
N TYR A 135 7.09 -4.14 10.82
CA TYR A 135 7.70 -3.03 11.53
C TYR A 135 8.12 -1.96 10.51
N ARG A 136 8.46 -0.75 10.97
CA ARG A 136 9.14 0.24 10.11
C ARG A 136 10.64 -0.04 10.13
N GLY A 137 11.21 -0.45 9.00
CA GLY A 137 12.66 -0.54 8.82
C GLY A 137 13.28 0.78 8.33
N SER A 138 14.59 0.89 8.48
CA SER A 138 15.43 2.00 8.00
C SER A 138 15.97 1.75 6.60
#